data_AF-A0A915BDP5-F1
#
_entry.id   AF-A0A915BDP5-F1
#
_cell.length_a   1.000
_cell.length_b   1.000
_cell.length_c   1.000
_cell.angle_alpha   90.00
_cell.angle_beta   90.00
_cell.angle_gamma   90.00
#
_symmetry.space_group_name_H-M   'P 1'
#
loop_
_entity.id
_entity.type
_entity.pdbx_description
1 polymer ?
#
loop_
_entity_poly.entity_id
_entity_poly.type
_entity_poly.pdbx_seq_one_letter_code
_entity_poly.pdbx_strand_id
1 'polypeptide(L)'
;MADGPIERDMNYSSAIGFLFVFNLIVGTGALALPKAFQTAGYVLSITITFLSSIISYICATFVVESMAVANAAKLHVRCRRGEPISSSTDDNNPYSIKQRIEVSEMARIFLGRTGLMASYAILTVYLFGDLSIYSTTVPKSIMNIICSAVNASSQAWDQECHSGWPLMLNRINVYRLIVVLFALFVTPLVLVGVTRTKYLQFSTSLCRWLAFILMIFLASLSLIQDGAEGSPAIADFNGFGSLFGTTVYAFMCQHSLPAIITPMTRTDEEGRLLEDYDAEEGPANVTSNEAHRDQTTNHEWRRRVILASVIAFPTLTALVTDDVLMLASLTGSYPGVGVQFVIPSLLVVYARRYSIRELGTAVPASASSPFSGMIWPWAMFTWATFTTLMVTLNFCHRSY
;
A
#
# COMPACT_ATOMS: atom_id res chain seq x y z
N MET A 1 9.11 -11.38 23.65
CA MET A 1 9.99 -10.96 24.75
C MET A 1 11.40 -10.90 24.21
N ALA A 2 11.85 -9.68 23.89
CA ALA A 2 13.23 -9.25 23.67
C ALA A 2 13.13 -7.79 23.18
N ASP A 3 13.16 -6.87 24.13
CA ASP A 3 13.43 -5.46 23.89
C ASP A 3 14.74 -5.33 23.12
N GLY A 4 14.64 -4.95 21.86
CA GLY A 4 15.71 -4.25 21.17
C GLY A 4 15.54 -2.76 21.41
N PRO A 5 16.62 -1.96 21.44
CA PRO A 5 16.53 -0.53 21.69
C PRO A 5 15.58 0.08 20.66
N ILE A 6 14.50 0.68 21.19
CA ILE A 6 13.51 1.46 20.47
C ILE A 6 14.28 2.34 19.49
N GLU A 7 14.06 2.06 18.21
CA GLU A 7 14.64 2.85 17.13
C GLU A 7 14.10 4.27 17.35
N ARG A 8 14.96 5.20 17.81
CA ARG A 8 14.62 6.61 18.00
C ARG A 8 13.74 7.05 16.84
N ASP A 9 12.44 7.20 17.07
CA ASP A 9 11.49 7.80 16.12
C ASP A 9 11.85 9.29 16.06
N MET A 10 12.97 9.58 15.39
CA MET A 10 13.44 10.92 15.14
C MET A 10 12.37 11.59 14.28
N ASN A 11 11.82 12.68 14.81
CA ASN A 11 11.06 13.62 14.01
C ASN A 11 11.89 13.93 12.77
N TYR A 12 11.29 13.76 11.60
CA TYR A 12 11.98 14.05 10.35
C TYR A 12 11.32 15.25 9.68
N SER A 13 12.16 16.07 9.04
CA SER A 13 11.70 17.25 8.31
C SER A 13 10.65 16.87 7.26
N SER A 14 9.72 17.78 6.97
CA SER A 14 8.72 17.60 5.91
C SER A 14 9.31 17.21 4.56
N ALA A 15 10.57 17.58 4.28
CA ALA A 15 11.31 17.15 3.09
C ALA A 15 11.58 15.63 3.05
N ILE A 16 11.93 15.03 4.19
CA ILE A 16 12.14 13.57 4.31
C ILE A 16 10.79 12.84 4.20
N GLY A 17 9.74 13.44 4.77
CA GLY A 17 8.38 12.95 4.61
C GLY A 17 7.88 12.94 3.18
N PHE A 18 8.11 14.02 2.46
CA PHE A 18 7.86 14.09 1.02
C PHE A 18 8.59 12.98 0.27
N LEU A 19 9.88 12.75 0.59
CA LEU A 19 10.66 11.67 -0.02
C LEU A 19 10.06 10.29 0.27
N PHE A 20 9.57 10.03 1.49
CA PHE A 20 8.90 8.77 1.81
C PHE A 20 7.56 8.60 1.10
N VAL A 21 6.72 9.64 1.02
CA VAL A 21 5.47 9.59 0.26
C VAL A 21 5.74 9.40 -1.24
N PHE A 22 6.71 10.13 -1.78
CA PHE A 22 7.15 9.97 -3.17
C PHE A 22 7.61 8.54 -3.42
N ASN A 23 8.45 7.98 -2.55
CA ASN A 23 8.89 6.60 -2.65
C ASN A 23 7.75 5.60 -2.45
N LEU A 24 6.70 5.93 -1.71
CA LEU A 24 5.56 5.04 -1.57
C LEU A 24 4.76 4.96 -2.87
N ILE A 25 4.47 6.11 -3.48
CA ILE A 25 3.66 6.24 -4.71
C ILE A 25 4.47 5.78 -5.94
N VAL A 26 5.71 6.22 -6.06
CA VAL A 26 6.63 5.88 -7.16
C VAL A 26 7.29 4.53 -6.88
N GLY A 27 6.44 3.52 -6.65
CA GLY A 27 6.80 2.12 -6.46
C GLY A 27 6.60 1.31 -7.73
N THR A 28 6.28 0.02 -7.56
CA THR A 28 6.02 -0.93 -8.65
C THR A 28 4.83 -0.55 -9.53
N GLY A 29 3.81 0.12 -8.98
CA GLY A 29 2.63 0.53 -9.75
C GLY A 29 2.97 1.48 -10.90
N ALA A 30 3.93 2.39 -10.71
CA ALA A 30 4.37 3.31 -11.76
C ALA A 30 5.07 2.59 -12.93
N LEU A 31 5.77 1.48 -12.66
CA LEU A 31 6.49 0.70 -13.69
C LEU A 31 5.55 -0.06 -14.63
N ALA A 32 4.31 -0.31 -14.23
CA ALA A 32 3.30 -0.97 -15.06
C ALA A 32 2.50 0.03 -15.93
N LEU A 33 2.58 1.34 -15.65
CA LEU A 33 1.85 2.37 -16.41
C LEU A 33 2.22 2.42 -17.90
N PRO A 34 3.49 2.32 -18.34
CA PRO A 34 3.81 2.39 -19.78
C PRO A 34 3.08 1.32 -20.61
N LYS A 35 3.00 0.09 -20.09
CA LYS A 35 2.26 -0.99 -20.75
C LYS A 35 0.75 -0.73 -20.76
N ALA A 36 0.21 -0.18 -19.67
CA ALA A 36 -1.20 0.20 -19.59
C ALA A 36 -1.56 1.37 -20.53
N PHE A 37 -0.64 2.31 -20.73
CA PHE A 37 -0.76 3.39 -21.71
C PHE A 37 -0.78 2.85 -23.14
N GLN A 38 0.06 1.85 -23.43
CA GLN A 38 0.06 1.18 -24.72
C GLN A 38 -1.27 0.46 -25.00
N THR A 39 -1.92 -0.14 -23.99
CA THR A 39 -3.17 -0.90 -24.17
C THR A 39 -4.42 -0.02 -24.21
N ALA A 40 -4.47 1.07 -23.44
CA ALA A 40 -5.67 1.92 -23.33
C ALA A 40 -5.65 3.17 -24.22
N GLY A 41 -4.48 3.54 -24.75
CA GLY A 41 -4.30 4.73 -25.56
C GLY A 41 -4.02 5.99 -24.76
N TYR A 42 -3.27 6.92 -25.35
CA TYR A 42 -2.65 8.02 -24.61
C TYR A 42 -3.66 9.03 -24.05
N VAL A 43 -4.76 9.35 -24.76
CA VAL A 43 -5.75 10.34 -24.27
C VAL A 43 -6.50 9.79 -23.07
N LEU A 44 -6.96 8.54 -23.16
CA LEU A 44 -7.66 7.88 -22.06
C LEU A 44 -6.74 7.73 -20.85
N SER A 45 -5.48 7.33 -21.08
CA SER A 45 -4.49 7.18 -20.01
C SER A 45 -4.13 8.48 -19.30
N ILE A 46 -3.91 9.57 -20.02
CA ILE A 46 -3.66 10.88 -19.41
C ILE A 46 -4.87 11.33 -18.58
N THR A 47 -6.08 11.17 -19.13
CA THR A 47 -7.33 11.59 -18.47
C THR A 47 -7.56 10.81 -17.17
N ILE A 48 -7.46 9.47 -17.21
CA ILE A 48 -7.70 8.62 -16.03
C ILE A 48 -6.59 8.79 -14.99
N THR A 49 -5.34 8.94 -15.40
CA THR A 49 -4.22 9.19 -14.47
C THR A 49 -4.41 10.51 -13.73
N PHE A 50 -4.78 11.57 -14.45
CA PHE A 50 -5.05 12.89 -13.86
C PHE A 50 -6.26 12.85 -12.91
N LEU A 51 -7.36 12.22 -13.32
CA LEU A 51 -8.54 12.09 -12.46
C LEU A 51 -8.23 11.27 -11.19
N SER A 52 -7.48 10.17 -11.35
CA SER A 52 -7.11 9.30 -10.22
C SER A 52 -6.15 9.99 -9.25
N SER A 53 -5.26 10.87 -9.72
CA SER A 53 -4.37 11.62 -8.82
C SER A 53 -5.14 12.60 -7.92
N ILE A 54 -6.13 13.32 -8.49
CA ILE A 54 -7.04 14.20 -7.73
C ILE A 54 -7.83 13.40 -6.70
N ILE A 55 -8.42 12.28 -7.12
CA ILE A 55 -9.21 11.41 -6.23
C ILE A 55 -8.35 10.83 -5.10
N SER A 56 -7.13 10.38 -5.43
CA SER A 56 -6.17 9.88 -4.44
C SER A 56 -5.82 10.94 -3.40
N TYR A 57 -5.60 12.19 -3.84
CA TYR A 57 -5.35 13.32 -2.97
C TYR A 57 -6.54 13.62 -2.03
N ILE A 58 -7.77 13.66 -2.57
CA ILE A 58 -8.98 13.83 -1.74
C ILE A 58 -9.04 12.74 -0.66
N CYS A 59 -8.88 11.47 -1.04
CA CYS A 59 -8.94 10.36 -0.10
C CYS A 59 -7.80 10.39 0.94
N ALA A 60 -6.61 10.84 0.55
CA ALA A 60 -5.50 11.08 1.47
C ALA A 60 -5.88 12.11 2.54
N THR A 61 -6.51 13.22 2.15
CA THR A 61 -6.98 14.23 3.12
C THR A 61 -8.08 13.70 4.05
N PHE A 62 -8.93 12.78 3.58
CA PHE A 62 -9.92 12.10 4.43
C PHE A 62 -9.29 11.21 5.50
N VAL A 63 -8.20 10.50 5.16
CA VAL A 63 -7.44 9.71 6.14
C VAL A 63 -6.84 10.62 7.21
N VAL A 64 -6.23 11.75 6.80
CA VAL A 64 -5.63 12.71 7.75
C VAL A 64 -6.68 13.33 8.67
N GLU A 65 -7.82 13.76 8.13
CA GLU A 65 -8.93 14.28 8.94
C GLU A 65 -9.45 13.23 9.93
N SER A 66 -9.64 11.98 9.47
CA SER A 66 -10.09 10.89 10.34
C SER A 66 -9.08 10.61 11.45
N MET A 67 -7.78 10.72 11.16
CA MET A 67 -6.71 10.52 12.13
C MET A 67 -6.67 11.63 13.19
N ALA A 68 -6.90 12.88 12.80
CA ALA A 68 -7.04 14.00 13.72
C ALA A 68 -8.23 13.81 14.68
N VAL A 69 -9.39 13.41 14.15
CA VAL A 69 -10.57 13.10 14.98
C VAL A 69 -10.31 11.91 15.89
N ALA A 70 -9.56 10.90 15.44
CA ALA A 70 -9.25 9.73 16.26
C ALA A 70 -8.32 10.07 17.44
N ASN A 71 -7.37 11.01 17.25
CA ASN A 71 -6.55 11.54 18.34
C ASN A 71 -7.42 12.26 19.38
N ALA A 72 -8.33 13.14 18.92
CA ALA A 72 -9.29 13.81 19.81
C ALA A 72 -10.19 12.81 20.56
N ALA A 73 -10.65 11.75 19.88
CA ALA A 73 -11.46 10.70 20.49
C ALA A 73 -10.71 9.93 21.59
N LYS A 74 -9.44 9.59 21.37
CA LYS A 74 -8.60 8.93 22.39
C LYS A 74 -8.39 9.84 23.60
N LEU A 75 -8.04 11.11 23.37
CA LEU A 75 -7.86 12.09 24.43
C LEU A 75 -9.16 12.23 25.27
N HIS A 76 -10.31 12.37 24.61
CA HIS A 76 -11.60 12.47 25.30
C HIS A 76 -11.91 11.25 26.20
N VAL A 77 -11.58 10.03 25.73
CA VAL A 77 -11.74 8.81 26.54
C VAL A 77 -10.79 8.78 27.74
N ARG A 78 -9.53 9.24 27.59
CA ARG A 78 -8.56 9.37 28.69
C ARG A 78 -9.05 10.35 29.75
N CYS A 79 -9.53 11.53 29.33
CA CYS A 79 -10.11 12.53 30.23
C CYS A 79 -11.30 11.95 31.02
N ARG A 80 -12.18 11.18 30.35
CA ARG A 80 -13.33 10.54 31.00
C ARG A 80 -12.94 9.46 32.01
N ARG A 81 -11.78 8.83 31.86
CA ARG A 81 -11.23 7.83 32.79
C ARG A 81 -10.50 8.43 33.99
N GLY A 82 -10.23 9.74 33.97
CA GLY A 82 -9.48 10.42 35.03
C GLY A 82 -7.99 10.09 35.03
N GLU A 83 -7.43 9.65 33.89
CA GLU A 83 -5.99 9.44 33.73
C GLU A 83 -5.25 10.80 33.76
N PRO A 84 -4.08 10.90 34.42
CA PRO A 84 -3.34 12.16 34.53
C PRO A 84 -2.85 12.63 33.16
N ILE A 85 -3.31 13.80 32.71
CA ILE A 85 -2.87 14.44 31.47
C ILE A 85 -1.58 15.20 31.76
N SER A 86 -0.50 14.89 31.04
CA SER A 86 0.76 15.62 31.13
C SER A 86 0.60 17.04 30.55
N SER A 87 0.32 18.01 31.42
CA SER A 87 0.46 19.47 31.26
C SER A 87 -0.16 20.15 30.02
N SER A 88 -1.18 21.00 30.27
CA SER A 88 -1.59 22.28 29.62
C SER A 88 -1.63 22.47 28.09
N THR A 89 -0.99 21.66 27.28
CA THR A 89 -0.83 21.82 25.83
C THR A 89 -1.78 20.90 25.05
N ASP A 90 -2.23 19.80 25.65
CA ASP A 90 -3.19 18.85 25.05
C ASP A 90 -4.61 19.42 24.91
N ASP A 91 -5.03 20.29 25.84
CA ASP A 91 -6.37 20.89 25.83
C ASP A 91 -6.55 21.97 24.76
N ASN A 92 -5.47 22.67 24.36
CA ASN A 92 -5.57 23.79 23.43
C ASN A 92 -5.81 23.36 21.96
N ASN A 93 -5.50 22.11 21.60
CA ASN A 93 -5.78 21.59 20.26
C ASN A 93 -5.97 20.05 20.27
N PRO A 94 -7.15 19.54 20.68
CA PRO A 94 -7.40 18.11 20.81
C PRO A 94 -7.34 17.35 19.47
N TYR A 95 -7.38 18.05 18.34
CA TYR A 95 -7.29 17.47 17.00
C TYR A 95 -5.86 17.37 16.47
N SER A 96 -4.84 17.75 17.26
CA SER A 96 -3.44 17.59 16.87
C SER A 96 -3.06 16.11 16.77
N ILE A 97 -2.30 15.74 15.72
CA ILE A 97 -1.85 14.37 15.49
C ILE A 97 -0.60 14.11 16.31
N LYS A 98 -0.77 13.59 17.52
CA LYS A 98 0.33 13.24 18.44
C LYS A 98 0.63 11.74 18.45
N GLN A 99 -0.41 10.92 18.37
CA GLN A 99 -0.29 9.47 18.36
C GLN A 99 -0.51 8.90 16.95
N ARG A 100 0.33 7.94 16.57
CA ARG A 100 0.14 7.13 15.37
C ARG A 100 -1.08 6.23 15.57
N ILE A 101 -2.16 6.53 14.86
CA ILE A 101 -3.37 5.70 14.84
C ILE A 101 -3.49 5.11 13.44
N GLU A 102 -3.37 3.78 13.34
CA GLU A 102 -3.47 3.10 12.05
C GLU A 102 -4.90 3.09 11.50
N VAL A 103 -5.05 2.92 10.18
CA VAL A 103 -6.36 2.90 9.51
C VAL A 103 -7.32 1.88 10.11
N SER A 104 -6.82 0.70 10.46
CA SER A 104 -7.61 -0.34 11.11
C SER A 104 -8.07 0.05 12.52
N GLU A 105 -7.24 0.79 13.26
CA GLU A 105 -7.64 1.29 14.57
C GLU A 105 -8.69 2.40 14.46
N MET A 106 -8.54 3.31 13.49
CA MET A 106 -9.59 4.30 13.17
C MET A 106 -10.91 3.61 12.81
N ALA A 107 -10.86 2.51 12.03
CA ALA A 107 -12.04 1.73 11.70
C ALA A 107 -12.71 1.11 12.93
N ARG A 108 -11.92 0.64 13.91
CA ARG A 108 -12.45 0.14 15.19
C ARG A 108 -13.20 1.23 15.96
N ILE A 109 -12.66 2.46 16.00
CA ILE A 109 -13.26 3.60 16.72
C ILE A 109 -14.55 4.04 16.03
N PHE A 110 -14.54 4.22 14.70
CA PHE A 110 -15.65 4.89 13.99
C PHE A 110 -16.66 3.94 13.33
N LEU A 111 -16.22 2.78 12.83
CA LEU A 111 -17.04 1.86 12.05
C LEU A 111 -17.46 0.60 12.86
N GLY A 112 -16.94 0.45 14.08
CA GLY A 112 -17.23 -0.67 14.96
C GLY A 112 -16.65 -2.00 14.47
N ARG A 113 -17.16 -3.12 15.00
CA ARG A 113 -16.60 -4.47 14.73
C ARG A 113 -16.80 -4.92 13.29
N THR A 114 -17.95 -4.62 12.70
CA THR A 114 -18.29 -5.05 11.33
C THR A 114 -17.42 -4.34 10.30
N GLY A 115 -17.30 -3.01 10.41
CA GLY A 115 -16.42 -2.22 9.55
C GLY A 115 -14.94 -2.53 9.75
N LEU A 116 -14.51 -2.84 10.98
CA LEU A 116 -13.16 -3.32 11.26
C LEU A 116 -12.84 -4.62 10.50
N MET A 117 -13.74 -5.61 10.59
CA MET A 117 -13.54 -6.90 9.90
C MET A 117 -13.54 -6.74 8.38
N ALA A 118 -14.41 -5.89 7.84
CA ALA A 118 -14.43 -5.58 6.40
C ALA A 118 -13.13 -4.88 5.96
N SER A 119 -12.67 -3.86 6.69
CA SER A 119 -11.42 -3.15 6.40
C SER A 119 -10.21 -4.08 6.45
N TYR A 120 -10.14 -4.97 7.44
CA TYR A 120 -9.09 -5.97 7.50
C TYR A 120 -9.13 -6.92 6.32
N ALA A 121 -10.30 -7.46 5.97
CA ALA A 121 -10.43 -8.36 4.83
C ALA A 121 -9.95 -7.71 3.52
N ILE A 122 -10.39 -6.48 3.23
CA ILE A 122 -10.00 -5.73 2.03
C ILE A 122 -8.49 -5.46 2.04
N LEU A 123 -7.93 -4.98 3.15
CA LEU A 123 -6.50 -4.70 3.26
C LEU A 123 -5.66 -5.97 3.14
N THR A 124 -6.10 -7.08 3.71
CA THR A 124 -5.43 -8.37 3.58
C THR A 124 -5.40 -8.84 2.12
N VAL A 125 -6.53 -8.81 1.41
CA VAL A 125 -6.57 -9.18 -0.02
C VAL A 125 -5.67 -8.27 -0.84
N TYR A 126 -5.67 -6.96 -0.57
CA TYR A 126 -4.76 -6.01 -1.21
C TYR A 126 -3.29 -6.37 -0.99
N LEU A 127 -2.86 -6.60 0.27
CA LEU A 127 -1.47 -6.92 0.61
C LEU A 127 -1.00 -8.26 0.02
N PHE A 128 -1.86 -9.26 -0.05
CA PHE A 128 -1.54 -10.52 -0.75
C PHE A 128 -1.40 -10.32 -2.26
N GLY A 129 -2.20 -9.42 -2.85
CA GLY A 129 -2.04 -8.98 -4.24
C GLY A 129 -0.67 -8.33 -4.48
N ASP A 130 -0.28 -7.39 -3.62
CA ASP A 130 1.03 -6.73 -3.69
C ASP A 130 2.18 -7.74 -3.62
N LEU A 131 2.14 -8.66 -2.64
CA LEU A 131 3.14 -9.71 -2.51
C LEU A 131 3.19 -10.60 -3.77
N SER A 132 2.05 -10.91 -4.38
CA SER A 132 1.98 -11.70 -5.61
C SER A 132 2.59 -10.97 -6.81
N ILE A 133 2.38 -9.66 -6.92
CA ILE A 133 3.02 -8.81 -7.94
C ILE A 133 4.55 -8.86 -7.79
N TYR A 134 5.07 -8.72 -6.57
CA TYR A 134 6.51 -8.81 -6.31
C TYR A 134 7.05 -10.22 -6.61
N SER A 135 6.33 -11.25 -6.18
CA SER A 135 6.71 -12.66 -6.41
C SER A 135 6.70 -13.05 -7.89
N THR A 136 6.00 -12.30 -8.75
CA THR A 136 5.96 -12.51 -10.20
C THR A 136 7.01 -11.64 -10.91
N THR A 137 7.12 -10.37 -10.50
CA THR A 137 7.96 -9.38 -11.18
C THR A 137 9.45 -9.64 -11.00
N VAL A 138 9.88 -10.06 -9.79
CA VAL A 138 11.30 -10.33 -9.53
C VAL A 138 11.79 -11.52 -10.36
N PRO A 139 11.13 -12.69 -10.35
CA PRO A 139 11.54 -13.80 -11.20
C PRO A 139 11.47 -13.49 -12.69
N LYS A 140 10.43 -12.77 -13.15
CA LYS A 140 10.31 -12.36 -14.55
C LYS A 140 11.45 -11.44 -14.99
N SER A 141 11.88 -10.51 -14.13
CA SER A 141 13.00 -9.62 -14.40
C SER A 141 14.32 -10.37 -14.49
N ILE A 142 14.60 -11.25 -13.53
CA ILE A 142 15.82 -12.08 -13.53
C ILE A 142 15.83 -13.01 -14.75
N MET A 143 14.70 -13.66 -15.06
CA MET A 143 14.55 -14.50 -16.23
C MET A 143 14.82 -13.71 -17.51
N ASN A 144 14.28 -12.49 -17.66
CA ASN A 144 14.54 -11.67 -18.84
C ASN A 144 16.02 -11.30 -18.99
N ILE A 145 16.74 -11.08 -17.89
CA ILE A 145 18.19 -10.83 -17.92
C ILE A 145 18.95 -12.09 -18.36
N ILE A 146 18.57 -13.27 -17.86
CA ILE A 146 19.24 -14.54 -18.16
C ILE A 146 18.92 -15.03 -19.58
N CYS A 147 17.68 -14.88 -20.03
CA CYS A 147 17.19 -15.38 -21.32
C CYS A 147 17.18 -14.31 -22.43
N SER A 148 17.78 -13.15 -22.19
CA SER A 148 17.86 -12.09 -23.19
C SER A 148 18.76 -12.55 -24.35
N ALA A 149 18.17 -12.89 -25.50
CA ALA A 149 18.87 -12.84 -26.77
C ALA A 149 18.92 -11.38 -27.24
N VAL A 150 20.11 -10.92 -27.66
CA VAL A 150 20.44 -9.51 -27.97
C VAL A 150 19.50 -8.84 -29.00
N ASN A 151 18.67 -9.58 -29.75
CA ASN A 151 17.94 -9.07 -30.91
C ASN A 151 16.48 -9.57 -31.08
N ALA A 152 15.58 -9.48 -30.09
CA ALA A 152 14.16 -9.75 -30.38
C ALA A 152 13.16 -9.00 -29.50
N SER A 153 12.36 -8.13 -30.14
CA SER A 153 11.09 -7.63 -29.64
C SER A 153 10.05 -8.76 -29.69
N SER A 154 9.64 -9.24 -28.52
CA SER A 154 8.65 -10.31 -28.27
C SER A 154 9.06 -11.75 -28.60
N GLN A 155 9.69 -12.43 -27.63
CA GLN A 155 9.90 -13.88 -27.66
C GLN A 155 8.74 -14.63 -27.01
N ALA A 156 8.38 -15.79 -27.56
CA ALA A 156 7.38 -16.69 -27.02
C ALA A 156 7.91 -17.45 -25.77
N TRP A 157 7.02 -17.91 -24.91
CA TRP A 157 7.37 -18.56 -23.63
C TRP A 157 7.97 -19.97 -23.77
N ASP A 158 7.72 -20.62 -24.91
CA ASP A 158 8.18 -21.97 -25.22
C ASP A 158 9.54 -21.98 -25.94
N GLN A 159 10.12 -20.81 -26.20
CA GLN A 159 11.42 -20.71 -26.86
C GLN A 159 12.58 -21.02 -25.90
N GLU A 160 13.65 -21.56 -26.47
CA GLU A 160 14.90 -21.82 -25.77
C GLU A 160 15.51 -20.50 -25.26
N CYS A 161 15.96 -20.50 -24.01
CA CYS A 161 16.55 -19.34 -23.35
C CYS A 161 17.91 -18.95 -23.98
N HIS A 162 18.74 -19.94 -24.31
CA HIS A 162 20.04 -19.78 -24.98
C HIS A 162 20.31 -20.95 -25.92
N SER A 163 20.93 -20.67 -27.07
CA SER A 163 21.39 -21.70 -28.01
C SER A 163 22.43 -22.61 -27.32
N GLY A 164 22.12 -23.90 -27.19
CA GLY A 164 23.01 -24.91 -26.59
C GLY A 164 22.69 -25.28 -25.14
N TRP A 165 21.64 -24.70 -24.54
CA TRP A 165 21.12 -25.18 -23.26
C TRP A 165 20.27 -26.45 -23.45
N PRO A 166 20.18 -27.31 -22.42
CA PRO A 166 19.33 -28.50 -22.49
C PRO A 166 17.87 -28.10 -22.71
N LEU A 167 17.15 -28.88 -23.52
CA LEU A 167 15.74 -28.67 -23.91
C LEU A 167 14.77 -28.51 -22.71
N MET A 168 15.19 -28.89 -21.51
CA MET A 168 14.42 -28.73 -20.27
C MET A 168 14.46 -27.29 -19.73
N LEU A 169 15.44 -26.47 -20.13
CA LEU A 169 15.60 -25.07 -19.70
C LEU A 169 14.97 -24.09 -20.71
N ASN A 170 13.70 -24.31 -21.02
CA ASN A 170 12.88 -23.33 -21.72
C ASN A 170 12.61 -22.12 -20.83
N ARG A 171 12.28 -20.98 -21.44
CA ARG A 171 12.04 -19.72 -20.74
C ARG A 171 11.05 -19.85 -19.57
N ILE A 172 9.96 -20.60 -19.74
CA ILE A 172 8.99 -20.85 -18.67
C ILE A 172 9.53 -21.70 -17.51
N ASN A 173 10.42 -22.66 -17.79
CA ASN A 173 11.03 -23.49 -16.75
C ASN A 173 12.11 -22.71 -15.99
N VAL A 174 12.86 -21.85 -16.68
CA VAL A 174 13.79 -20.90 -16.06
C VAL A 174 13.03 -19.94 -15.13
N TYR A 175 11.90 -19.39 -15.59
CA TYR A 175 11.02 -18.57 -14.76
C TYR A 175 10.58 -19.30 -13.48
N ARG A 176 10.00 -20.51 -13.61
CA ARG A 176 9.53 -21.31 -12.47
C ARG A 176 10.65 -21.67 -11.50
N LEU A 177 11.84 -21.99 -12.00
CA LEU A 177 13.01 -22.25 -11.17
C LEU A 177 13.38 -21.01 -10.35
N ILE A 178 13.40 -19.83 -10.97
CA ILE A 178 13.71 -18.58 -10.27
C ILE A 178 12.62 -18.24 -9.25
N VAL A 179 11.33 -18.50 -9.52
CA VAL A 179 10.25 -18.32 -8.53
C VAL A 179 10.52 -19.14 -7.27
N VAL A 180 10.89 -20.42 -7.43
CA VAL A 180 11.21 -21.30 -6.29
C VAL A 180 12.45 -20.80 -5.55
N LEU A 181 13.51 -20.42 -6.27
CA LEU A 181 14.73 -19.87 -5.67
C LEU A 181 14.45 -18.57 -4.90
N PHE A 182 13.61 -17.69 -5.46
CA PHE A 182 13.19 -16.46 -4.80
C PHE A 182 12.39 -16.75 -3.53
N ALA A 183 11.45 -17.69 -3.56
CA ALA A 183 10.71 -18.11 -2.37
C ALA A 183 11.62 -18.70 -1.29
N LEU A 184 12.59 -19.53 -1.68
CA LEU A 184 13.60 -20.08 -0.77
C LEU A 184 14.48 -18.99 -0.15
N PHE A 185 14.79 -17.93 -0.90
CA PHE A 185 15.56 -16.78 -0.39
C PHE A 185 14.75 -15.89 0.55
N VAL A 186 13.48 -15.62 0.23
CA VAL A 186 12.60 -14.75 1.05
C VAL A 186 12.17 -15.44 2.35
N THR A 187 11.99 -16.76 2.34
CA THR A 187 11.55 -17.53 3.53
C THR A 187 12.40 -17.27 4.78
N PRO A 188 13.74 -17.40 4.78
CA PRO A 188 14.54 -17.11 5.95
C PRO A 188 14.48 -15.63 6.35
N LEU A 189 14.35 -14.70 5.40
CA LEU A 189 14.24 -13.27 5.71
C LEU A 189 12.94 -12.93 6.45
N VAL A 190 11.83 -13.58 6.08
CA VAL A 190 10.54 -13.44 6.75
C VAL A 190 10.56 -14.08 8.13
N LEU A 191 11.20 -15.24 8.28
CA LEU A 191 11.30 -15.94 9.57
C LEU A 191 12.24 -15.25 10.57
N VAL A 192 13.36 -14.74 10.10
CA VAL A 192 14.31 -13.96 10.92
C VAL A 192 13.76 -12.58 11.24
N GLY A 193 12.83 -12.07 10.42
CA GLY A 193 12.23 -10.76 10.60
C GLY A 193 13.28 -9.68 10.43
N VAL A 194 13.65 -9.35 9.18
CA VAL A 194 14.60 -8.26 8.92
C VAL A 194 14.04 -6.94 9.47
N THR A 195 14.51 -6.55 10.66
CA THR A 195 14.04 -5.35 11.37
C THR A 195 14.72 -4.07 10.89
N ARG A 196 15.93 -4.17 10.32
CA ARG A 196 16.71 -3.01 9.84
C ARG A 196 16.34 -2.62 8.41
N THR A 197 15.12 -2.12 8.22
CA THR A 197 14.62 -1.72 6.88
C THR A 197 15.15 -0.36 6.42
N LYS A 198 15.70 0.48 7.32
CA LYS A 198 16.22 1.83 7.00
C LYS A 198 17.21 1.83 5.83
N TYR A 199 18.21 0.95 5.87
CA TYR A 199 19.22 0.86 4.80
C TYR A 199 18.63 0.30 3.49
N LEU A 200 17.69 -0.63 3.58
CA LEU A 200 16.97 -1.17 2.42
C LEU A 200 16.11 -0.09 1.76
N GLN A 201 15.44 0.76 2.54
CA GLN A 201 14.65 1.89 2.01
C GLN A 201 15.53 2.94 1.32
N PHE A 202 16.67 3.31 1.92
CA PHE A 202 17.61 4.24 1.28
C PHE A 202 18.16 3.68 -0.03
N SER A 203 18.59 2.41 -0.02
CA SER A 203 19.05 1.70 -1.22
C SER A 203 17.96 1.65 -2.31
N THR A 204 16.73 1.31 -1.94
CA THR A 204 15.59 1.25 -2.86
C THR A 204 15.28 2.62 -3.47
N SER A 205 15.36 3.69 -2.67
CA SER A 205 15.21 5.06 -3.16
C SER A 205 16.26 5.39 -4.22
N LEU A 206 17.54 5.09 -3.95
CA LEU A 206 18.63 5.34 -4.90
C LEU A 206 18.42 4.55 -6.21
N CYS A 207 18.11 3.26 -6.10
CA CYS A 207 17.83 2.40 -7.26
C CYS A 207 16.68 2.94 -8.12
N ARG A 208 15.63 3.48 -7.51
CA ARG A 208 14.50 4.07 -8.24
C ARG A 208 14.90 5.31 -9.01
N TRP A 209 15.60 6.25 -8.38
CA TRP A 209 16.07 7.45 -9.06
C TRP A 209 16.97 7.11 -10.25
N LEU A 210 17.88 6.16 -10.07
CA LEU A 210 18.72 5.65 -11.17
C LEU A 210 17.88 5.01 -12.28
N ALA A 211 16.89 4.18 -11.93
CA ALA A 211 16.02 3.54 -12.91
C ALA A 211 15.19 4.57 -13.71
N PHE A 212 14.63 5.60 -13.07
CA PHE A 212 13.89 6.65 -13.78
C PHE A 212 14.77 7.48 -14.69
N ILE A 213 15.96 7.88 -14.22
CA ILE A 213 16.92 8.62 -15.04
C ILE A 213 17.31 7.79 -16.26
N LEU A 214 17.61 6.50 -16.07
CA LEU A 214 17.97 5.59 -17.15
C LEU A 214 16.81 5.36 -18.13
N MET A 215 15.58 5.15 -17.64
CA MET A 215 14.40 4.99 -18.49
C MET A 215 14.14 6.25 -19.35
N ILE A 216 14.21 7.43 -18.76
CA ILE A 216 14.01 8.71 -19.47
C ILE A 216 15.14 8.93 -20.48
N PHE A 217 16.38 8.69 -20.09
CA PHE A 217 17.54 8.87 -20.95
C PHE A 217 17.51 7.94 -22.17
N LEU A 218 17.28 6.64 -21.97
CA LEU A 218 17.19 5.66 -23.06
C LEU A 218 15.99 5.92 -23.98
N ALA A 219 14.83 6.26 -23.41
CA ALA A 219 13.65 6.63 -24.21
C ALA A 219 13.91 7.89 -25.06
N SER A 220 14.61 8.88 -24.50
CA SER A 220 14.98 10.10 -25.23
C SER A 220 15.96 9.78 -26.37
N LEU A 221 16.97 8.94 -26.12
CA LEU A 221 17.92 8.52 -27.16
C LEU A 221 17.24 7.74 -28.29
N SER A 222 16.37 6.79 -27.96
CA SER A 222 15.62 6.02 -28.95
C SER A 222 14.71 6.93 -29.78
N LEU A 223 14.04 7.92 -29.18
CA LEU A 223 13.20 8.87 -29.91
C LEU A 223 14.00 9.78 -30.86
N ILE A 224 15.26 10.09 -30.52
CA ILE A 224 16.15 10.91 -31.36
C ILE A 224 16.72 10.09 -32.53
N GLN A 225 17.09 8.83 -32.30
CA GLN A 225 17.75 7.98 -33.30
C GLN A 225 16.76 7.30 -34.24
N ASP A 226 15.75 6.65 -33.67
CA ASP A 226 14.82 5.77 -34.40
C ASP A 226 13.49 6.46 -34.71
N GLY A 227 13.25 7.62 -34.10
CA GLY A 227 12.00 8.37 -34.24
C GLY A 227 10.85 7.73 -33.46
N ALA A 228 9.62 8.09 -33.80
CA ALA A 228 8.43 7.52 -33.17
C ALA A 228 8.15 6.11 -33.73
N GLU A 229 8.56 5.06 -33.02
CA GLU A 229 8.36 3.66 -33.43
C GLU A 229 6.90 3.15 -33.33
N GLY A 230 5.95 3.98 -32.88
CA GLY A 230 4.56 3.56 -32.68
C GLY A 230 3.52 4.65 -32.94
N SER A 231 2.32 4.21 -33.34
CA SER A 231 1.10 5.02 -33.39
C SER A 231 0.12 4.53 -32.31
N PRO A 232 0.24 5.01 -31.05
CA PRO A 232 -0.66 4.55 -29.99
C PRO A 232 -2.11 4.94 -30.33
N ALA A 233 -3.04 4.05 -30.01
CA ALA A 233 -4.47 4.35 -30.15
C ALA A 233 -4.80 5.62 -29.34
N ILE A 234 -5.73 6.44 -29.86
CA ILE A 234 -6.16 7.67 -29.19
C ILE A 234 -6.86 7.31 -27.87
N ALA A 235 -7.84 6.40 -27.94
CA ALA A 235 -8.51 5.81 -26.80
C ALA A 235 -9.06 4.43 -27.17
N ASP A 236 -8.76 3.42 -26.36
CA ASP A 236 -9.35 2.08 -26.44
C ASP A 236 -9.94 1.70 -25.08
N PHE A 237 -11.28 1.63 -25.02
CA PHE A 237 -12.00 1.25 -23.82
C PHE A 237 -11.78 -0.21 -23.42
N ASN A 238 -11.29 -1.07 -24.32
CA ASN A 238 -10.88 -2.42 -23.96
C ASN A 238 -9.66 -2.44 -23.04
N GLY A 239 -8.83 -1.39 -23.06
CA GLY A 239 -7.71 -1.21 -22.13
C GLY A 239 -8.10 -0.60 -20.79
N PHE A 240 -9.35 -0.13 -20.61
CA PHE A 240 -9.77 0.64 -19.45
C PHE A 240 -9.51 -0.10 -18.12
N GLY A 241 -9.86 -1.39 -18.03
CA GLY A 241 -9.68 -2.16 -16.80
C GLY A 241 -8.21 -2.29 -16.39
N SER A 242 -7.33 -2.52 -17.37
CA SER A 242 -5.88 -2.57 -17.13
C SER A 242 -5.33 -1.20 -16.69
N LEU A 243 -5.74 -0.13 -17.38
CA LEU A 243 -5.32 1.23 -17.07
C LEU A 243 -5.80 1.69 -15.69
N PHE A 244 -7.09 1.57 -15.41
CA PHE A 244 -7.67 2.03 -14.15
C PHE A 244 -7.05 1.27 -12.97
N GLY A 245 -7.04 -0.06 -13.00
CA GLY A 245 -6.48 -0.85 -11.90
C GLY A 245 -5.01 -0.55 -11.64
N THR A 246 -4.17 -0.49 -12.69
CA THR A 246 -2.76 -0.13 -12.53
C THR A 246 -2.57 1.30 -12.01
N THR A 247 -3.43 2.24 -12.40
CA THR A 247 -3.40 3.63 -11.94
C THR A 247 -3.77 3.75 -10.46
N VAL A 248 -4.85 3.08 -10.04
CA VAL A 248 -5.27 2.98 -8.62
C VAL A 248 -4.15 2.37 -7.79
N TYR A 249 -3.55 1.29 -8.27
CA TYR A 249 -2.41 0.67 -7.63
C TYR A 249 -1.19 1.61 -7.53
N ALA A 250 -0.88 2.38 -8.57
CA ALA A 250 0.23 3.34 -8.57
C ALA A 250 0.03 4.49 -7.57
N PHE A 251 -1.20 4.96 -7.39
CA PHE A 251 -1.49 6.06 -6.46
C PHE A 251 -1.87 5.60 -5.05
N MET A 252 -1.69 4.32 -4.73
CA MET A 252 -2.02 3.78 -3.42
C MET A 252 -1.03 4.26 -2.35
N CYS A 253 -1.53 4.95 -1.34
CA CYS A 253 -0.74 5.36 -0.18
C CYS A 253 -1.52 5.41 1.14
N GLN A 254 -2.84 5.44 1.06
CA GLN A 254 -3.78 5.81 2.13
C GLN A 254 -3.64 4.95 3.39
N HIS A 255 -3.35 3.66 3.22
CA HIS A 255 -3.16 2.73 4.33
C HIS A 255 -1.85 2.93 5.09
N SER A 256 -0.82 3.53 4.47
CA SER A 256 0.48 3.80 5.07
C SER A 256 0.68 5.26 5.48
N LEU A 257 -0.15 6.19 4.96
CA LEU A 257 -0.06 7.62 5.27
C LEU A 257 0.02 7.94 6.77
N PRO A 258 -0.78 7.32 7.67
CA PRO A 258 -0.71 7.63 9.10
C PRO A 258 0.69 7.39 9.70
N ALA A 259 1.39 6.35 9.26
CA ALA A 259 2.73 6.03 9.75
C ALA A 259 3.78 7.06 9.30
N ILE A 260 3.57 7.66 8.14
CA ILE A 260 4.49 8.64 7.54
C ILE A 260 4.18 10.06 8.07
N ILE A 261 2.93 10.40 8.35
CA ILE A 261 2.56 11.76 8.77
C ILE A 261 2.84 12.01 10.25
N THR A 262 2.59 11.02 11.12
CA THR A 262 2.78 11.16 12.59
C THR A 262 4.16 11.72 12.97
N PRO A 263 5.29 11.18 12.48
CA PRO A 263 6.63 11.69 12.84
C PRO A 263 6.96 13.07 12.23
N MET A 264 6.11 13.63 11.36
CA MET A 264 6.29 15.00 10.85
C MET A 264 5.63 16.05 11.76
N THR A 265 4.64 15.66 12.56
CA THR A 265 3.82 16.58 13.36
C THR A 265 4.21 16.60 14.84
N ARG A 266 5.03 15.65 15.28
CA ARG A 266 5.48 15.51 16.66
C ARG A 266 6.68 16.43 16.93
N THR A 267 6.67 17.13 18.08
CA THR A 267 7.82 17.88 18.59
C THR A 267 8.72 16.96 19.43
N ASP A 268 10.02 17.27 19.50
CA ASP A 268 11.02 16.41 20.18
C ASP A 268 10.73 16.22 21.68
N GLU A 269 10.07 17.19 22.32
CA GLU A 269 9.71 17.17 23.76
C GLU A 269 8.46 16.35 24.06
N GLU A 270 7.37 16.52 23.30
CA GLU A 270 6.16 15.70 23.43
C GLU A 270 6.45 14.22 23.15
N GLY A 271 7.46 13.99 22.32
CA GLY A 271 7.84 12.64 21.99
C GLY A 271 8.48 11.85 23.12
N ARG A 272 9.35 12.52 23.88
CA ARG A 272 10.03 11.95 25.05
C ARG A 272 9.04 11.60 26.17
N LEU A 273 8.05 12.45 26.40
CA LEU A 273 7.09 12.29 27.51
C LEU A 273 6.13 11.11 27.32
N LEU A 274 5.77 10.76 26.08
CA LEU A 274 4.90 9.61 25.80
C LEU A 274 5.66 8.28 25.84
N GLU A 275 6.96 8.26 25.46
CA GLU A 275 7.79 7.06 25.61
C GLU A 275 8.05 6.70 27.08
N ASP A 276 8.22 7.70 27.95
CA ASP A 276 8.30 7.48 29.40
C ASP A 276 6.97 6.93 29.96
N TYR A 277 5.82 7.34 29.39
CA TYR A 277 4.49 6.89 29.82
C TYR A 277 4.17 5.46 29.35
N ASP A 278 4.48 5.11 28.09
CA ASP A 278 4.28 3.75 27.56
C ASP A 278 5.24 2.72 28.20
N ALA A 279 6.40 3.17 28.72
CA ALA A 279 7.32 2.34 29.48
C ALA A 279 6.83 1.99 30.90
N GLU A 280 5.95 2.82 31.48
CA GLU A 280 5.38 2.60 32.82
C GLU A 280 4.12 1.70 32.83
N GLU A 281 3.43 1.53 31.69
CA GLU A 281 2.23 0.67 31.55
C GLU A 281 2.53 -0.82 31.23
N GLY A 282 3.59 -1.39 31.84
CA GLY A 282 3.86 -2.83 31.82
C GLY A 282 2.77 -3.65 32.56
N PRO A 283 2.43 -4.88 32.10
CA PRO A 283 1.23 -5.57 32.56
C PRO A 283 1.31 -5.97 34.04
N ALA A 284 0.29 -5.58 34.80
CA ALA A 284 0.03 -6.04 36.15
C ALA A 284 -0.08 -7.59 36.21
N ASN A 285 0.60 -8.16 37.20
CA ASN A 285 0.60 -9.59 37.53
C ASN A 285 -0.80 -10.20 37.60
N VAL A 286 -1.04 -11.29 36.88
CA VAL A 286 -2.11 -12.27 37.19
C VAL A 286 -1.56 -13.68 37.10
N THR A 287 -1.64 -14.36 38.24
CA THR A 287 -1.28 -15.76 38.49
C THR A 287 -2.27 -16.73 37.81
N SER A 288 -1.77 -17.65 36.97
CA SER A 288 -2.31 -19.01 36.77
C SER A 288 -1.50 -19.79 35.72
N ASN A 289 -0.64 -20.69 36.17
CA ASN A 289 0.44 -21.30 35.39
C ASN A 289 0.05 -22.49 34.48
N GLU A 290 -1.24 -22.82 34.30
CA GLU A 290 -1.66 -23.96 33.46
C GLU A 290 -2.47 -23.54 32.22
N ALA A 291 -3.26 -22.46 32.28
CA ALA A 291 -3.98 -21.93 31.10
C ALA A 291 -3.07 -21.19 30.10
N HIS A 292 -1.88 -20.78 30.53
CA HIS A 292 -0.93 -20.00 29.72
C HIS A 292 -0.19 -20.86 28.68
N ARG A 293 -0.11 -22.19 28.87
CA ARG A 293 0.60 -23.11 27.97
C ARG A 293 -0.21 -23.49 26.73
N ASP A 294 -1.54 -23.61 26.86
CA ASP A 294 -2.45 -23.86 25.73
C ASP A 294 -2.76 -22.59 24.91
N GLN A 295 -2.67 -21.40 25.52
CA GLN A 295 -2.76 -20.13 24.79
C GLN A 295 -1.50 -19.85 23.96
N THR A 296 -0.32 -20.25 24.44
CA THR A 296 0.95 -20.02 23.74
C THR A 296 1.16 -20.97 22.55
N THR A 297 0.73 -22.23 22.65
CA THR A 297 0.79 -23.20 21.54
C THR A 297 -0.15 -22.82 20.39
N ASN A 298 -1.40 -22.44 20.69
CA ASN A 298 -2.36 -21.95 19.69
C ASN A 298 -1.87 -20.65 19.02
N HIS A 299 -1.23 -19.76 19.77
CA HIS A 299 -0.67 -18.52 19.22
C HIS A 299 0.52 -18.81 18.29
N GLU A 300 1.42 -19.71 18.66
CA GLU A 300 2.58 -20.12 17.84
C GLU A 300 2.13 -20.85 16.56
N TRP A 301 1.16 -21.76 16.66
CA TRP A 301 0.59 -22.43 15.49
C TRP A 301 -0.07 -21.44 14.54
N ARG A 302 -0.91 -20.53 15.05
CA ARG A 302 -1.52 -19.45 14.24
C ARG A 302 -0.45 -18.58 13.57
N ARG A 303 0.61 -18.21 14.27
CA ARG A 303 1.73 -17.44 13.70
C ARG A 303 2.37 -18.19 12.54
N ARG A 304 2.66 -19.49 12.70
CA ARG A 304 3.25 -20.32 11.65
C ARG A 304 2.35 -20.46 10.43
N VAL A 305 1.04 -20.67 10.64
CA VAL A 305 0.06 -20.74 9.55
C VAL A 305 0.00 -19.42 8.78
N ILE A 306 -0.03 -18.28 9.48
CA ILE A 306 -0.02 -16.96 8.84
C ILE A 306 1.26 -16.77 8.02
N LEU A 307 2.44 -17.02 8.61
CA LEU A 307 3.73 -16.88 7.90
C LEU A 307 3.82 -17.80 6.68
N ALA A 308 3.35 -19.04 6.81
CA ALA A 308 3.28 -19.98 5.68
C ALA A 308 2.36 -19.46 4.58
N SER A 309 1.19 -18.89 4.93
CA SER A 309 0.27 -18.33 3.94
C SER A 309 0.87 -17.14 3.19
N VAL A 310 1.60 -16.26 3.89
CA VAL A 310 2.29 -15.07 3.34
C VAL A 310 3.31 -15.44 2.28
N ILE A 311 3.93 -16.62 2.37
CA ILE A 311 4.91 -17.10 1.38
C ILE A 311 4.23 -17.97 0.31
N ALA A 312 3.36 -18.89 0.72
CA ALA A 312 2.76 -19.87 -0.18
C ALA A 312 1.82 -19.23 -1.20
N PHE A 313 0.96 -18.29 -0.78
CA PHE A 313 -0.03 -17.68 -1.68
C PHE A 313 0.63 -16.89 -2.83
N PRO A 314 1.59 -15.96 -2.57
CA PRO A 314 2.30 -15.26 -3.65
C PRO A 314 3.10 -16.19 -4.56
N THR A 315 3.77 -17.19 -3.98
CA THR A 315 4.56 -18.16 -4.74
C THR A 315 3.68 -18.97 -5.68
N LEU A 316 2.54 -19.48 -5.20
CA LEU A 316 1.59 -20.21 -6.03
C LEU A 316 1.02 -19.33 -7.14
N THR A 317 0.67 -18.08 -6.82
CA THR A 317 0.19 -17.11 -7.82
C THR A 317 1.23 -16.88 -8.91
N ALA A 318 2.50 -16.67 -8.54
CA ALA A 318 3.59 -16.49 -9.50
C ALA A 318 3.85 -17.75 -10.34
N LEU A 319 3.61 -18.96 -9.84
CA LEU A 319 3.72 -20.19 -10.62
C LEU A 319 2.58 -20.40 -11.62
N VAL A 320 1.40 -19.85 -11.32
CA VAL A 320 0.19 -19.96 -12.15
C VAL A 320 0.14 -18.88 -13.24
N THR A 321 0.58 -17.66 -12.92
CA THR A 321 0.48 -16.51 -13.83
C THR A 321 1.73 -15.65 -13.79
N ASP A 322 2.21 -15.27 -14.97
CA ASP A 322 3.34 -14.36 -15.16
C ASP A 322 2.89 -12.94 -15.59
N ASP A 323 1.59 -12.74 -15.82
CA ASP A 323 1.05 -11.45 -16.27
C ASP A 323 0.94 -10.45 -15.11
N VAL A 324 2.02 -9.68 -14.94
CA VAL A 324 2.13 -8.60 -13.95
C VAL A 324 1.06 -7.52 -14.16
N LEU A 325 0.68 -7.23 -15.41
CA LEU A 325 -0.33 -6.20 -15.71
C LEU A 325 -1.72 -6.66 -15.27
N MET A 326 -2.06 -7.92 -15.53
CA MET A 326 -3.32 -8.51 -15.05
C MET A 326 -3.38 -8.50 -13.52
N LEU A 327 -2.30 -8.93 -12.84
CA LEU A 327 -2.22 -8.94 -11.37
C LEU A 327 -2.38 -7.53 -10.78
N ALA A 328 -1.68 -6.54 -11.35
CA ALA A 328 -1.79 -5.14 -10.93
C ALA A 328 -3.20 -4.59 -11.18
N SER A 329 -3.82 -4.93 -12.32
CA SER A 329 -5.18 -4.52 -12.65
C SER A 329 -6.21 -5.10 -11.67
N LEU A 330 -6.12 -6.39 -11.33
CA LEU A 330 -7.01 -7.04 -10.36
C LEU A 330 -6.83 -6.49 -8.95
N THR A 331 -5.58 -6.36 -8.51
CA THR A 331 -5.25 -5.84 -7.17
C THR A 331 -5.68 -4.38 -7.02
N GLY A 332 -5.47 -3.55 -8.04
CA GLY A 332 -5.92 -2.17 -8.02
C GLY A 332 -7.43 -2.02 -8.10
N SER A 333 -8.08 -2.67 -9.06
CA SER A 333 -9.50 -2.41 -9.37
C SER A 333 -10.50 -2.92 -8.33
N TYR A 334 -10.11 -3.90 -7.51
CA TYR A 334 -11.01 -4.50 -6.52
C TYR A 334 -10.61 -4.14 -5.08
N PRO A 335 -9.60 -4.78 -4.46
CA PRO A 335 -9.24 -4.43 -3.09
C PRO A 335 -8.58 -3.05 -3.03
N GLY A 336 -7.90 -2.60 -4.10
CA GLY A 336 -7.34 -1.26 -4.20
C GLY A 336 -8.41 -0.16 -4.16
N VAL A 337 -9.51 -0.28 -4.91
CA VAL A 337 -10.67 0.61 -4.80
C VAL A 337 -11.21 0.65 -3.36
N GLY A 338 -11.24 -0.50 -2.69
CA GLY A 338 -11.63 -0.61 -1.28
C GLY A 338 -10.72 0.21 -0.35
N VAL A 339 -9.40 -0.01 -0.43
CA VAL A 339 -8.41 0.69 0.41
C VAL A 339 -8.27 2.17 0.07
N GLN A 340 -8.29 2.52 -1.21
CA GLN A 340 -8.03 3.88 -1.68
C GLN A 340 -9.24 4.79 -1.58
N PHE A 341 -10.46 4.28 -1.85
CA PHE A 341 -11.67 5.10 -1.96
C PHE A 341 -12.69 4.79 -0.88
N VAL A 342 -13.07 3.52 -0.70
CA VAL A 342 -14.20 3.14 0.16
C VAL A 342 -13.87 3.35 1.64
N ILE A 343 -12.73 2.83 2.11
CA ILE A 343 -12.32 2.92 3.52
C ILE A 343 -12.15 4.38 3.97
N PRO A 344 -11.37 5.25 3.28
CA PRO A 344 -11.23 6.65 3.67
C PRO A 344 -12.55 7.41 3.68
N SER A 345 -13.42 7.16 2.70
CA SER A 345 -14.73 7.81 2.61
C SER A 345 -15.66 7.40 3.75
N LEU A 346 -15.66 6.12 4.14
CA LEU A 346 -16.40 5.66 5.31
C LEU A 346 -15.82 6.25 6.60
N LEU A 347 -14.50 6.25 6.76
CA LEU A 347 -13.85 6.79 7.94
C LEU A 347 -14.21 8.26 8.15
N VAL A 348 -14.10 9.12 7.13
CA VAL A 348 -14.37 10.55 7.30
C VAL A 348 -15.84 10.84 7.62
N VAL A 349 -16.79 10.09 7.01
CA VAL A 349 -18.22 10.25 7.28
C VAL A 349 -18.54 9.92 8.74
N TYR A 350 -18.00 8.81 9.24
CA TYR A 350 -18.25 8.40 10.62
C TYR A 350 -17.43 9.22 11.63
N ALA A 351 -16.22 9.65 11.28
CA ALA A 351 -15.39 10.54 12.11
C ALA A 351 -16.07 11.90 12.31
N ARG A 352 -16.57 12.54 11.24
CA ARG A 352 -17.32 13.81 11.34
C ARG A 352 -18.57 13.64 12.21
N ARG A 353 -19.30 12.53 12.08
CA ARG A 353 -20.46 12.22 12.92
C ARG A 353 -20.08 11.98 14.38
N TYR A 354 -18.96 11.29 14.62
CA TYR A 354 -18.43 11.02 15.96
C TYR A 354 -18.04 12.31 16.66
N SER A 355 -17.32 13.20 15.97
CA SER A 355 -16.92 14.52 16.49
C SER A 355 -18.14 15.33 16.98
N ILE A 356 -19.21 15.40 16.19
CA ILE A 356 -20.43 16.12 16.60
C ILE A 356 -21.16 15.43 17.77
N ARG A 357 -21.25 14.10 17.75
CA ARG A 357 -22.06 13.33 18.73
C ARG A 357 -21.37 13.15 20.08
N GLU A 358 -20.09 12.82 20.08
CA GLU A 358 -19.33 12.45 21.28
C GLU A 358 -18.45 13.59 21.77
N LEU A 359 -17.84 14.37 20.86
CA LEU A 359 -17.00 15.52 21.24
C LEU A 359 -17.77 16.85 21.32
N GLY A 360 -19.06 16.84 20.94
CA GLY A 360 -19.95 18.01 21.03
C GLY A 360 -19.59 19.19 20.13
N THR A 361 -18.61 19.04 19.22
CA THR A 361 -18.11 20.10 18.34
C THR A 361 -17.96 19.57 16.92
N ALA A 362 -18.08 20.45 15.93
CA ALA A 362 -17.70 20.10 14.57
C ALA A 362 -16.17 20.05 14.44
N VAL A 363 -15.65 19.27 13.48
CA VAL A 363 -14.22 19.21 13.19
C VAL A 363 -13.73 20.63 12.83
N PRO A 364 -12.70 21.16 13.51
CA PRO A 364 -12.22 22.51 13.26
C PRO A 364 -11.58 22.60 11.87
N ALA A 365 -11.59 23.80 11.27
CA ALA A 365 -11.05 24.03 9.94
C ALA A 365 -9.54 23.72 9.82
N SER A 366 -8.80 23.75 10.92
CA SER A 366 -7.38 23.37 10.97
C SER A 366 -7.13 21.86 10.80
N ALA A 367 -8.12 21.02 11.15
CA ALA A 367 -8.03 19.57 11.10
C ALA A 367 -8.95 18.93 10.05
N SER A 368 -9.89 19.71 9.50
CA SER A 368 -10.78 19.25 8.43
C SER A 368 -10.07 19.26 7.09
N SER A 369 -10.39 18.27 6.24
CA SER A 369 -9.94 18.29 4.85
C SER A 369 -10.52 19.52 4.12
N PRO A 370 -9.84 20.00 3.06
CA PRO A 370 -10.38 21.05 2.17
C PRO A 370 -11.76 20.66 1.58
N PHE A 371 -12.05 19.35 1.56
CA PHE A 371 -13.27 18.74 1.06
C PHE A 371 -14.25 18.43 2.21
N SER A 372 -14.58 19.46 3.01
CA SER A 372 -15.40 19.36 4.23
C SER A 372 -16.87 18.99 3.97
N GLY A 373 -17.36 19.17 2.74
CA GLY A 373 -18.74 18.81 2.35
C GLY A 373 -19.00 17.30 2.34
N MET A 374 -20.24 16.90 2.64
CA MET A 374 -20.67 15.49 2.59
C MET A 374 -20.83 14.96 1.15
N ILE A 375 -20.85 15.86 0.16
CA ILE A 375 -20.96 15.50 -1.27
C ILE A 375 -19.74 14.68 -1.73
N TRP A 376 -18.55 15.00 -1.21
CA TRP A 376 -17.31 14.37 -1.65
C TRP A 376 -17.22 12.87 -1.33
N PRO A 377 -17.49 12.40 -0.10
CA PRO A 377 -17.56 10.96 0.17
C PRO A 377 -18.59 10.21 -0.70
N TRP A 378 -19.75 10.80 -0.96
CA TRP A 378 -20.76 10.20 -1.85
C TRP A 378 -20.30 10.12 -3.31
N ALA A 379 -19.59 11.15 -3.78
CA ALA A 379 -18.94 11.12 -5.09
C ALA A 379 -17.89 10.00 -5.17
N MET A 380 -17.12 9.77 -4.10
CA MET A 380 -16.14 8.67 -4.05
C MET A 380 -16.81 7.29 -4.10
N PHE A 381 -17.92 7.07 -3.38
CA PHE A 381 -18.66 5.81 -3.46
C PHE A 381 -19.26 5.58 -4.87
N THR A 382 -19.75 6.64 -5.50
CA THR A 382 -20.27 6.59 -6.86
C THR A 382 -19.15 6.25 -7.86
N TRP A 383 -18.00 6.91 -7.73
CA TRP A 383 -16.82 6.63 -8.55
C TRP A 383 -16.30 5.20 -8.36
N ALA A 384 -16.19 4.73 -7.11
CA ALA A 384 -15.78 3.36 -6.80
C ALA A 384 -16.73 2.34 -7.45
N THR A 385 -18.04 2.54 -7.32
CA THR A 385 -19.04 1.64 -7.91
C THR A 385 -18.98 1.65 -9.43
N PHE A 386 -18.92 2.84 -10.05
CA PHE A 386 -18.81 3.00 -11.50
C PHE A 386 -17.56 2.32 -12.06
N THR A 387 -16.42 2.54 -11.43
CA THR A 387 -15.14 2.02 -11.93
C THR A 387 -15.00 0.52 -11.74
N THR A 388 -15.40 -0.02 -10.58
CA THR A 388 -15.44 -1.48 -10.39
C THR A 388 -16.39 -2.13 -11.41
N LEU A 389 -17.57 -1.56 -11.66
CA LEU A 389 -18.49 -2.05 -12.69
C LEU A 389 -17.86 -2.05 -14.08
N MET A 390 -17.24 -0.93 -14.48
CA MET A 390 -16.57 -0.81 -15.78
C MET A 390 -15.43 -1.81 -15.94
N VAL A 391 -14.62 -2.02 -14.89
CA VAL A 391 -13.55 -3.01 -14.91
C VAL A 391 -14.13 -4.43 -15.04
N THR A 392 -15.17 -4.76 -14.29
CA THR A 392 -15.82 -6.07 -14.38
C THR A 392 -16.37 -6.33 -15.78
N LEU A 393 -17.02 -5.34 -16.39
CA LEU A 393 -17.49 -5.44 -17.78
C LEU A 393 -16.33 -5.65 -18.76
N ASN A 394 -15.21 -4.96 -18.55
CA ASN A 394 -14.02 -5.10 -19.39
C ASN A 394 -13.40 -6.50 -19.31
N PHE A 395 -13.35 -7.10 -18.11
CA PHE A 395 -12.92 -8.49 -17.95
C PHE A 395 -13.90 -9.47 -18.61
N CYS A 396 -15.22 -9.27 -18.43
CA CYS A 396 -16.22 -10.13 -19.07
C CYS A 396 -16.13 -10.10 -20.60
N HIS A 397 -15.95 -8.92 -21.20
CA HIS A 397 -15.83 -8.78 -22.66
C HIS A 397 -14.53 -9.38 -23.20
N ARG A 398 -13.45 -9.44 -22.40
CA ARG A 398 -12.17 -10.04 -22.80
C ARG A 398 -12.14 -11.56 -22.69
N SER A 399 -13.08 -12.16 -21.95
CA SER A 399 -13.23 -13.61 -21.80
C SER A 399 -14.10 -14.27 -22.88
N TYR A 400 -14.80 -13.47 -23.71
CA TYR A 400 -15.48 -13.88 -24.94
C TYR A 400 -14.66 -13.44 -26.15
#